data_AF-A0A1Y4AQ24-F1
#
_entry.id   AF-A0A1Y4AQ24-F1
#
_cell.length_a   1.000
_cell.length_b   1.000
_cell.length_c   1.000
_cell.angle_alpha   90.00
_cell.angle_beta   90.00
_cell.angle_gamma   90.00
#
_symmetry.space_group_name_H-M   'P 1'
#
loop_
_entity.id
_entity.type
_entity.pdbx_description
1 polymer ?
#
loop_
_entity_poly.entity_id
_entity_poly.type
_entity_poly.pdbx_seq_one_letter_code
_entity_poly.pdbx_strand_id
1 'polypeptide(L)'
;MKRQLLLLLGVVLCACTPNPYGRGVPASYVPLLDAAFEETPRADSLRALLSDTPCEEREAMAYLIAWMPRGDRDTMSLDLLREDVHYACRARSEFEWAQKLPDSIFLNEVLPYAAVDEVRDSWRADFYRRFAPRVAGCKTLREAFEAVNRSLRDEVQVDYNTLREKTNQSPAESMRQHMASCTGLSVLLVDALRAVGVPARFAGTAAWHDNRGNHSWTEVWLDGEWHFAEYYYAGLNEAWFLADAGKASPDDRAHAVYAVSFRPTGDWFPMVWSESSREVHAVNVSQRYIDLSASRESEQVKQGTHVWVSFRMFRDARHAAESGDRVAANVDVFNADGLQVGGGRTAGPTQDMNDVLKFLLEKNHSYLFRYTNGADRPVEMKVEVGDAPMTVDGYWE
;
A
#
# COMPACT_ATOMS: atom_id res chain seq x y z
N MET A 1 24.43 57.30 -56.46
CA MET A 1 24.46 56.95 -55.02
C MET A 1 23.92 55.53 -54.85
N LYS A 2 24.81 54.55 -54.64
CA LYS A 2 24.47 53.13 -54.43
C LYS A 2 24.15 52.94 -52.94
N ARG A 3 22.96 52.44 -52.60
CA ARG A 3 22.64 51.92 -51.26
C ARG A 3 22.50 50.40 -51.37
N GLN A 4 23.51 49.67 -50.89
CA GLN A 4 23.43 48.24 -50.66
C GLN A 4 22.77 48.03 -49.30
N LEU A 5 21.66 47.29 -49.28
CA LEU A 5 21.01 46.83 -48.06
C LEU A 5 21.48 45.39 -47.84
N LEU A 6 22.43 45.18 -46.92
CA LEU A 6 22.77 43.85 -46.44
C LEU A 6 21.65 43.37 -45.52
N LEU A 7 20.90 42.35 -45.94
CA LEU A 7 20.09 41.53 -45.03
C LEU A 7 21.04 40.55 -44.32
N LEU A 8 21.26 40.77 -43.03
CA LEU A 8 21.83 39.79 -42.11
C LEU A 8 20.75 38.78 -41.74
N LEU A 9 20.79 37.61 -42.37
CA LEU A 9 19.98 36.45 -41.98
C LEU A 9 20.64 35.82 -40.76
N GLY A 10 20.19 36.20 -39.56
CA GLY A 10 20.60 35.56 -38.31
C GLY A 10 20.00 34.16 -38.22
N VAL A 11 20.81 33.14 -38.50
CA VAL A 11 20.46 31.75 -38.21
C VAL A 11 20.60 31.55 -36.70
N VAL A 12 19.46 31.48 -36.00
CA VAL A 12 19.42 31.00 -34.61
C VAL A 12 19.60 29.49 -34.65
N LEU A 13 20.85 29.03 -34.53
CA LEU A 13 21.17 27.65 -34.22
C LEU A 13 20.75 27.39 -32.76
N CYS A 14 19.56 26.83 -32.55
CA CYS A 14 19.28 26.10 -31.31
C CYS A 14 20.24 24.92 -31.26
N ALA A 15 21.37 25.08 -30.59
CA ALA A 15 22.27 23.98 -30.27
C ALA A 15 21.53 23.06 -29.29
N CYS A 16 20.86 22.03 -29.80
CA CYS A 16 20.49 20.88 -28.99
C CYS A 16 21.80 20.25 -28.51
N THR A 17 22.17 20.49 -27.26
CA THR A 17 23.25 19.74 -26.62
C THR A 17 22.95 18.25 -26.77
N PRO A 18 23.87 17.45 -27.33
CA PRO A 18 23.67 16.01 -27.44
C PRO A 18 23.39 15.43 -26.06
N ASN A 19 22.35 14.59 -25.92
CA ASN A 19 22.08 13.92 -24.66
C ASN A 19 23.29 13.01 -24.32
N PRO A 20 24.02 13.25 -23.21
CA PRO A 20 25.22 12.49 -22.87
C PRO A 20 24.93 11.01 -22.56
N TYR A 21 23.67 10.68 -22.26
CA TYR A 21 23.21 9.31 -21.95
C TYR A 21 22.63 8.56 -23.15
N GLY A 22 22.71 9.16 -24.35
CA GLY A 22 22.31 8.53 -25.59
C GLY A 22 20.79 8.52 -25.83
N ARG A 23 20.37 7.82 -26.89
CA ARG A 23 18.95 7.67 -27.25
C ARG A 23 18.22 6.79 -26.24
N GLY A 24 16.94 7.08 -26.02
CA GLY A 24 16.09 6.36 -25.07
C GLY A 24 16.08 6.94 -23.66
N VAL A 25 16.96 7.92 -23.37
CA VAL A 25 16.93 8.68 -22.11
C VAL A 25 16.34 10.06 -22.40
N PRO A 26 15.22 10.45 -21.77
CA PRO A 26 14.72 11.82 -21.90
C PRO A 26 15.68 12.87 -21.34
N ALA A 27 15.76 14.03 -21.99
CA ALA A 27 16.68 15.12 -21.60
C ALA A 27 16.44 15.63 -20.17
N SER A 28 15.22 15.48 -19.65
CA SER A 28 14.85 15.82 -18.28
C SER A 28 15.60 15.00 -17.21
N TYR A 29 16.09 13.81 -17.55
CA TYR A 29 16.86 12.97 -16.61
C TYR A 29 18.34 13.33 -16.54
N VAL A 30 18.89 14.07 -17.51
CA VAL A 30 20.33 14.41 -17.54
C VAL A 30 20.84 14.97 -16.20
N PRO A 31 20.26 16.05 -15.63
CA PRO A 31 20.74 16.59 -14.36
C PRO A 31 20.52 15.64 -13.17
N LEU A 32 19.49 14.78 -13.22
CA LEU A 32 19.19 13.81 -12.17
C LEU A 32 20.21 12.68 -12.16
N LEU A 33 20.58 12.19 -13.34
CA LEU A 33 21.60 11.17 -13.53
C LEU A 33 22.99 11.71 -13.18
N ASP A 34 23.32 12.93 -13.59
CA ASP A 34 24.58 13.58 -13.21
C ASP A 34 24.73 13.60 -11.68
N ALA A 35 23.71 14.08 -10.96
CA ALA A 35 23.70 14.07 -9.49
C ALA A 35 23.80 12.66 -8.90
N ALA A 36 23.02 11.70 -9.43
CA ALA A 36 23.05 10.33 -8.95
C ALA A 36 24.44 9.67 -9.10
N PHE A 37 25.13 9.94 -10.21
CA PHE A 37 26.47 9.42 -10.48
C PHE A 37 27.57 10.12 -9.69
N GLU A 38 27.42 11.39 -9.32
CA GLU A 38 28.36 12.08 -8.44
C GLU A 38 28.35 11.53 -7.00
N GLU A 39 27.21 11.02 -6.54
CA GLU A 39 27.01 10.58 -5.15
C GLU A 39 27.34 9.10 -4.88
N THR A 40 27.71 8.33 -5.90
CA THR A 40 27.88 6.87 -5.80
C THR A 40 29.30 6.40 -6.14
N PRO A 41 29.87 5.43 -5.41
CA PRO A 41 31.20 4.90 -5.69
C PRO A 41 31.24 3.96 -6.92
N ARG A 42 30.09 3.66 -7.55
CA ARG A 42 30.00 2.72 -8.69
C ARG A 42 29.44 3.39 -9.96
N ALA A 43 29.69 4.68 -10.14
CA ALA A 43 29.17 5.48 -11.25
C ALA A 43 29.46 4.86 -12.63
N ASP A 44 30.69 4.40 -12.87
CA ASP A 44 31.08 3.80 -14.15
C ASP A 44 30.26 2.54 -14.48
N SER A 45 30.02 1.68 -13.48
CA SER A 45 29.23 0.47 -13.65
C SER A 45 27.76 0.77 -13.96
N LEU A 46 27.18 1.80 -13.34
CA LEU A 46 25.80 2.21 -13.61
C LEU A 46 25.66 2.93 -14.96
N ARG A 47 26.67 3.70 -15.39
CA ARG A 47 26.73 4.28 -16.74
C ARG A 47 26.82 3.18 -17.81
N ALA A 48 27.64 2.16 -17.58
CA ALA A 48 27.72 1.00 -18.45
C ALA A 48 26.37 0.26 -18.51
N LEU A 49 25.74 -0.01 -17.35
CA LEU A 49 24.41 -0.62 -17.29
C LEU A 49 23.37 0.17 -18.10
N LEU A 50 23.31 1.50 -17.93
CA LEU A 50 22.39 2.35 -18.67
C LEU A 50 22.67 2.33 -20.19
N SER A 51 23.94 2.35 -20.59
CA SER A 51 24.35 2.24 -22.00
C SER A 51 23.98 0.88 -22.61
N ASP A 52 24.18 -0.20 -21.87
CA ASP A 52 23.92 -1.57 -22.32
C ASP A 52 22.43 -1.94 -22.30
N THR A 53 21.60 -1.17 -21.58
CA THR A 53 20.13 -1.35 -21.56
C THR A 53 19.55 -1.10 -22.96
N PRO A 54 18.61 -1.95 -23.45
CA PRO A 54 17.92 -1.74 -24.73
C PRO A 54 17.29 -0.35 -24.84
N CYS A 55 17.28 0.23 -26.03
CA CYS A 55 16.89 1.63 -26.22
C CYS A 55 15.47 1.93 -25.72
N GLU A 56 14.56 0.97 -25.86
CA GLU A 56 13.17 1.02 -25.42
C GLU A 56 12.99 0.87 -23.90
N GLU A 57 13.98 0.33 -23.18
CA GLU A 57 13.97 0.14 -21.72
C GLU A 57 14.81 1.21 -20.98
N ARG A 58 15.60 2.01 -21.71
CA ARG A 58 16.55 2.98 -21.12
C ARG A 58 15.92 4.05 -20.26
N GLU A 59 14.70 4.49 -20.57
CA GLU A 59 14.00 5.45 -19.72
C GLU A 59 13.68 4.85 -18.35
N ALA A 60 13.23 3.60 -18.31
CA ALA A 60 12.95 2.89 -17.06
C ALA A 60 14.24 2.73 -16.22
N MET A 61 15.34 2.29 -16.84
CA MET A 61 16.64 2.21 -16.17
C MET A 61 17.10 3.59 -15.65
N ALA A 62 16.97 4.64 -16.47
CA ALA A 62 17.32 6.00 -16.07
C ALA A 62 16.47 6.49 -14.89
N TYR A 63 15.17 6.19 -14.89
CA TYR A 63 14.26 6.54 -13.79
C TYR A 63 14.67 5.87 -12.48
N LEU A 64 14.99 4.57 -12.51
CA LEU A 64 15.47 3.85 -11.33
C LEU A 64 16.79 4.46 -10.83
N ILE A 65 17.79 4.68 -11.68
CA ILE A 65 19.08 5.25 -11.26
C ILE A 65 18.90 6.65 -10.66
N ALA A 66 18.03 7.48 -11.25
CA ALA A 66 17.77 8.84 -10.80
C ALA A 66 17.16 8.89 -9.39
N TRP A 67 16.31 7.92 -9.03
CA TRP A 67 15.48 8.00 -7.82
C TRP A 67 15.68 6.88 -6.80
N MET A 68 16.42 5.82 -7.14
CA MET A 68 16.68 4.74 -6.19
C MET A 68 17.42 5.24 -4.94
N PRO A 69 17.12 4.65 -3.77
CA PRO A 69 17.83 4.96 -2.53
C PRO A 69 19.35 4.83 -2.70
N ARG A 70 20.10 5.68 -2.01
CA ARG A 70 21.57 5.67 -2.08
C ARG A 70 22.15 4.29 -1.76
N GLY A 71 21.62 3.62 -0.73
CA GLY A 71 22.05 2.27 -0.36
C GLY A 71 21.92 1.28 -1.52
N ASP A 72 20.81 1.31 -2.24
CA ASP A 72 20.59 0.46 -3.41
C ASP A 72 21.50 0.86 -4.57
N ARG A 73 21.65 2.16 -4.85
CA ARG A 73 22.59 2.67 -5.89
C ARG A 73 24.01 2.14 -5.66
N ASP A 74 24.44 2.18 -4.40
CA ASP A 74 25.80 1.83 -3.98
C ASP A 74 26.04 0.32 -3.83
N THR A 75 24.99 -0.49 -3.64
CA THR A 75 25.17 -1.92 -3.29
C THR A 75 24.37 -2.92 -4.12
N MET A 76 23.19 -2.56 -4.65
CA MET A 76 22.29 -3.47 -5.37
C MET A 76 22.98 -4.12 -6.58
N SER A 77 22.63 -5.38 -6.85
CA SER A 77 23.13 -6.14 -8.01
C SER A 77 22.68 -5.50 -9.32
N LEU A 78 23.62 -5.31 -10.25
CA LEU A 78 23.31 -4.80 -11.60
C LEU A 78 22.47 -5.80 -12.40
N ASP A 79 22.63 -7.10 -12.15
CA ASP A 79 21.83 -8.13 -12.81
C ASP A 79 20.38 -8.09 -12.32
N LEU A 80 20.18 -7.81 -11.02
CA LEU A 80 18.85 -7.64 -10.46
C LEU A 80 18.13 -6.41 -11.04
N LEU A 81 18.84 -5.27 -11.16
CA LEU A 81 18.31 -4.08 -11.83
C LEU A 81 17.94 -4.36 -13.29
N ARG A 82 18.80 -5.10 -14.01
CA ARG A 82 18.54 -5.47 -15.41
C ARG A 82 17.32 -6.36 -15.53
N GLU A 83 17.19 -7.38 -14.67
CA GLU A 83 16.04 -8.28 -14.66
C GLU A 83 14.74 -7.53 -14.35
N ASP A 84 14.75 -6.67 -13.33
CA ASP A 84 13.58 -5.88 -12.94
C ASP A 84 13.07 -4.99 -14.07
N VAL A 85 13.97 -4.19 -14.68
CA VAL A 85 13.63 -3.31 -15.81
C VAL A 85 13.10 -4.12 -17.00
N HIS A 86 13.76 -5.23 -17.32
CA HIS A 86 13.34 -6.08 -18.44
C HIS A 86 11.93 -6.63 -18.23
N TYR A 87 11.63 -7.22 -17.07
CA TYR A 87 10.30 -7.77 -16.82
C TYR A 87 9.21 -6.71 -16.64
N ALA A 88 9.54 -5.53 -16.09
CA ALA A 88 8.59 -4.42 -16.04
C ALA A 88 8.22 -3.92 -17.44
N CYS A 89 9.21 -3.74 -18.32
CA CYS A 89 8.99 -3.33 -19.71
C CYS A 89 8.32 -4.43 -20.55
N ARG A 90 8.61 -5.69 -20.24
CA ARG A 90 7.91 -6.85 -20.81
C ARG A 90 6.44 -6.85 -20.45
N ALA A 91 6.08 -6.71 -19.17
CA ALA A 91 4.69 -6.61 -18.74
C ALA A 91 3.99 -5.42 -19.41
N ARG A 92 4.68 -4.28 -19.53
CA ARG A 92 4.17 -3.10 -20.23
C ARG A 92 3.88 -3.36 -21.71
N SER A 93 4.73 -4.12 -22.39
CA SER A 93 4.57 -4.41 -23.81
C SER A 93 3.60 -5.55 -24.11
N GLU A 94 3.49 -6.55 -23.23
CA GLU A 94 2.61 -7.71 -23.43
C GLU A 94 1.14 -7.44 -23.05
N PHE A 95 0.89 -6.68 -21.98
CA PHE A 95 -0.48 -6.49 -21.46
C PHE A 95 -1.13 -5.19 -21.94
N GLU A 96 -2.31 -5.30 -22.56
CA GLU A 96 -3.05 -4.17 -23.14
C GLU A 96 -3.35 -3.05 -22.12
N TRP A 97 -3.61 -3.39 -20.85
CA TRP A 97 -3.84 -2.41 -19.81
C TRP A 97 -2.58 -1.65 -19.42
N ALA A 98 -1.43 -2.35 -19.37
CA ALA A 98 -0.16 -1.76 -19.00
C ALA A 98 0.38 -0.83 -20.10
N GLN A 99 0.14 -1.14 -21.38
CA GLN A 99 0.44 -0.25 -22.50
C GLN A 99 -0.28 1.11 -22.42
N LYS A 100 -1.49 1.12 -21.86
CA LYS A 100 -2.34 2.33 -21.75
C LYS A 100 -2.00 3.20 -20.55
N LEU A 101 -1.12 2.75 -19.65
CA LEU A 101 -0.74 3.51 -18.47
C LEU A 101 0.04 4.78 -18.88
N PRO A 102 -0.26 5.93 -18.25
CA PRO A 102 0.62 7.09 -18.32
C PRO A 102 2.03 6.72 -17.86
N ASP A 103 3.07 7.25 -18.51
CA ASP A 103 4.47 6.99 -18.15
C ASP A 103 4.75 7.26 -16.66
N SER A 104 4.19 8.34 -16.12
CA SER A 104 4.35 8.69 -14.71
C SER A 104 3.76 7.68 -13.73
N ILE A 105 2.70 6.96 -14.11
CA ILE A 105 2.10 5.88 -13.31
C ILE A 105 2.93 4.61 -13.47
N PHE A 106 3.29 4.25 -14.70
CA PHE A 106 4.11 3.07 -14.95
C PHE A 106 5.46 3.16 -14.20
N LEU A 107 6.19 4.27 -14.37
CA LEU A 107 7.51 4.45 -13.78
C LEU A 107 7.48 4.50 -12.25
N ASN A 108 6.42 5.04 -11.62
CA ASN A 108 6.38 5.20 -10.16
C ASN A 108 5.65 4.05 -9.43
N GLU A 109 4.74 3.35 -10.10
CA GLU A 109 3.81 2.41 -9.43
C GLU A 109 3.87 0.98 -9.99
N VAL A 110 4.58 0.74 -11.11
CA VAL A 110 4.80 -0.60 -11.71
C VAL A 110 6.28 -0.97 -11.72
N LEU A 111 7.11 -0.08 -12.24
CA LEU A 111 8.55 -0.28 -12.42
C LEU A 111 9.33 -0.54 -11.13
N PRO A 112 9.05 0.08 -9.97
CA PRO A 112 9.93 -0.07 -8.81
C PRO A 112 10.09 -1.52 -8.35
N TYR A 113 11.35 -1.92 -8.10
CA TYR A 113 11.76 -3.25 -7.64
C TYR A 113 11.48 -3.52 -6.16
N ALA A 114 10.94 -2.53 -5.43
CA ALA A 114 10.62 -2.63 -4.01
C ALA A 114 9.44 -1.73 -3.65
N ALA A 115 8.77 -2.05 -2.56
CA ALA A 115 7.69 -1.29 -1.96
C ALA A 115 8.17 -0.42 -0.79
N VAL A 116 9.04 -0.94 0.07
CA VAL A 116 9.62 -0.26 1.25
C VAL A 116 11.14 -0.54 1.32
N ASP A 117 11.68 -0.86 2.50
CA ASP A 117 13.08 -1.20 2.75
C ASP A 117 13.31 -2.73 2.87
N GLU A 118 12.43 -3.56 2.29
CA GLU A 118 12.60 -5.01 2.25
C GLU A 118 13.88 -5.42 1.49
N VAL A 119 14.35 -6.65 1.73
CA VAL A 119 15.53 -7.17 1.03
C VAL A 119 15.28 -7.20 -0.48
N ARG A 120 16.28 -6.75 -1.26
CA ARG A 120 16.20 -6.68 -2.72
C ARG A 120 16.37 -8.08 -3.32
N ASP A 121 15.25 -8.71 -3.67
CA ASP A 121 15.20 -10.06 -4.25
C ASP A 121 14.76 -10.06 -5.71
N SER A 122 15.12 -11.12 -6.43
CA SER A 122 14.70 -11.42 -7.82
C SER A 122 13.23 -11.87 -7.92
N TRP A 123 12.31 -11.13 -7.32
CA TRP A 123 10.89 -11.53 -7.26
C TRP A 123 10.19 -11.39 -8.61
N ARG A 124 10.55 -10.38 -9.43
CA ARG A 124 9.75 -10.00 -10.60
C ARG A 124 9.67 -11.10 -11.65
N ALA A 125 10.78 -11.76 -11.97
CA ALA A 125 10.79 -12.87 -12.93
C ALA A 125 9.93 -14.06 -12.43
N ASP A 126 10.04 -14.40 -11.15
CA ASP A 126 9.24 -15.47 -10.53
C ASP A 126 7.75 -15.14 -10.56
N PHE A 127 7.39 -13.93 -10.15
CA PHE A 127 6.01 -13.48 -10.06
C PHE A 127 5.39 -13.30 -11.45
N TYR A 128 6.15 -12.81 -12.43
CA TYR A 128 5.70 -12.77 -13.82
C TYR A 128 5.28 -14.17 -14.29
N ARG A 129 6.13 -15.17 -14.06
CA ARG A 129 5.87 -16.56 -14.44
C ARG A 129 4.64 -17.17 -13.75
N ARG A 130 4.38 -16.79 -12.50
CA ARG A 130 3.20 -17.25 -11.72
C ARG A 130 1.92 -16.58 -12.16
N PHE A 131 1.94 -15.26 -12.34
CA PHE A 131 0.74 -14.45 -12.48
C PHE A 131 0.36 -14.12 -13.93
N ALA A 132 1.30 -14.10 -14.88
CA ALA A 132 0.98 -13.89 -16.29
C ALA A 132 -0.06 -14.91 -16.83
N PRO A 133 0.00 -16.22 -16.49
CA PRO A 133 -1.05 -17.17 -16.86
C PRO A 133 -2.41 -16.87 -16.21
N ARG A 134 -2.43 -16.28 -15.00
CA ARG A 134 -3.65 -15.95 -14.26
C ARG A 134 -4.41 -14.78 -14.91
N VAL A 135 -3.70 -13.89 -15.60
CA VAL A 135 -4.27 -12.71 -16.27
C VAL A 135 -4.43 -12.85 -17.79
N ALA A 136 -4.13 -14.02 -18.37
CA ALA A 136 -4.12 -14.22 -19.82
C ALA A 136 -5.46 -13.90 -20.51
N GLY A 137 -6.58 -14.04 -19.80
CA GLY A 137 -7.92 -13.72 -20.29
C GLY A 137 -8.40 -12.29 -19.97
N CYS A 138 -7.70 -11.56 -19.12
CA CYS A 138 -8.11 -10.23 -18.67
C CYS A 138 -7.97 -9.20 -19.78
N LYS A 139 -8.80 -8.17 -19.76
CA LYS A 139 -8.81 -7.04 -20.71
C LYS A 139 -8.67 -5.68 -20.02
N THR A 140 -8.93 -5.64 -18.72
CA THR A 140 -8.90 -4.40 -17.93
C THR A 140 -7.96 -4.51 -16.73
N LEU A 141 -7.54 -3.37 -16.19
CA LEU A 141 -6.76 -3.31 -14.95
C LEU A 141 -7.51 -4.00 -13.80
N ARG A 142 -8.82 -3.79 -13.70
CA ARG A 142 -9.67 -4.40 -12.66
C ARG A 142 -9.66 -5.92 -12.74
N GLU A 143 -9.91 -6.49 -13.92
CA GLU A 143 -9.91 -7.95 -14.10
C GLU A 143 -8.54 -8.55 -13.77
N ALA A 144 -7.45 -7.89 -14.19
CA ALA A 144 -6.10 -8.33 -13.88
C ALA A 144 -5.81 -8.28 -12.37
N PHE A 145 -6.17 -7.18 -11.70
CA PHE A 145 -6.08 -7.03 -10.25
C PHE A 145 -6.83 -8.15 -9.52
N GLU A 146 -8.10 -8.39 -9.86
CA GLU A 146 -8.91 -9.40 -9.19
C GLU A 146 -8.38 -10.81 -9.42
N ALA A 147 -7.92 -11.12 -10.64
CA ALA A 147 -7.33 -12.42 -10.95
C ALA A 147 -6.04 -12.68 -10.16
N VAL A 148 -5.16 -11.67 -10.03
CA VAL A 148 -3.95 -11.78 -9.21
C VAL A 148 -4.29 -11.92 -7.74
N ASN A 149 -5.08 -11.00 -7.18
CA ASN A 149 -5.35 -10.99 -5.74
C ASN A 149 -6.07 -12.27 -5.27
N ARG A 150 -7.03 -12.79 -6.06
CA ARG A 150 -7.71 -14.06 -5.75
C ARG A 150 -6.81 -15.29 -5.82
N SER A 151 -5.78 -15.28 -6.66
CA SER A 151 -4.85 -16.42 -6.83
C SER A 151 -3.58 -16.31 -5.99
N LEU A 152 -3.27 -15.12 -5.47
CA LEU A 152 -2.02 -14.81 -4.78
C LEU A 152 -1.69 -15.82 -3.69
N ARG A 153 -2.60 -16.02 -2.73
CA ARG A 153 -2.36 -16.94 -1.60
C ARG A 153 -2.03 -18.35 -2.05
N ASP A 154 -2.74 -18.87 -3.05
CA ASP A 154 -2.53 -20.23 -3.55
C ASP A 154 -1.19 -20.36 -4.29
N GLU A 155 -0.76 -19.30 -4.96
CA GLU A 155 0.53 -19.25 -5.68
C GLU A 155 1.73 -19.16 -4.73
N VAL A 156 1.64 -18.33 -3.68
CA VAL A 156 2.78 -18.05 -2.79
C VAL A 156 2.77 -18.87 -1.50
N GLN A 157 1.61 -19.43 -1.11
CA GLN A 157 1.43 -20.25 0.08
C GLN A 157 1.88 -19.55 1.38
N VAL A 158 1.56 -18.27 1.53
CA VAL A 158 1.89 -17.46 2.70
C VAL A 158 0.62 -17.10 3.45
N ASP A 159 0.64 -17.28 4.77
CA ASP A 159 -0.45 -16.88 5.66
C ASP A 159 -0.04 -15.80 6.66
N TYR A 160 -1.03 -15.04 7.14
CA TYR A 160 -0.82 -14.05 8.18
C TYR A 160 -0.36 -14.70 9.47
N ASN A 161 0.79 -14.31 9.98
CA ASN A 161 1.26 -14.67 11.32
C ASN A 161 2.36 -13.69 11.79
N THR A 162 2.28 -13.25 13.05
CA THR A 162 3.21 -12.30 13.67
C THR A 162 4.48 -12.94 14.24
N LEU A 163 4.64 -14.26 14.16
CA LEU A 163 5.86 -15.00 14.56
C LEU A 163 6.96 -15.01 13.48
N ARG A 164 6.79 -14.24 12.41
CA ARG A 164 7.78 -14.04 11.35
C ARG A 164 9.14 -13.54 11.86
N GLU A 165 10.19 -13.84 11.11
CA GLU A 165 11.58 -13.44 11.41
C GLU A 165 11.82 -11.92 11.51
N LYS A 166 11.12 -11.11 10.69
CA LYS A 166 11.18 -9.63 10.72
C LYS A 166 9.92 -9.02 10.11
N THR A 167 9.70 -7.71 10.28
CA THR A 167 8.46 -7.04 9.80
C THR A 167 8.46 -6.79 8.29
N ASN A 168 9.55 -6.28 7.72
CA ASN A 168 9.71 -5.91 6.32
C ASN A 168 10.25 -7.07 5.46
N GLN A 169 9.61 -8.23 5.54
CA GLN A 169 10.00 -9.39 4.73
C GLN A 169 9.84 -9.11 3.24
N SER A 170 10.82 -9.54 2.45
CA SER A 170 10.69 -9.63 1.01
C SER A 170 9.76 -10.78 0.60
N PRO A 171 9.40 -10.89 -0.70
CA PRO A 171 8.66 -12.03 -1.21
C PRO A 171 9.32 -13.39 -0.90
N ALA A 172 10.63 -13.52 -1.14
CA ALA A 172 11.33 -14.78 -0.94
C ALA A 172 11.39 -15.16 0.55
N GLU A 173 11.58 -14.18 1.44
CA GLU A 173 11.58 -14.42 2.89
C GLU A 173 10.20 -14.86 3.40
N SER A 174 9.12 -14.25 2.90
CA SER A 174 7.75 -14.58 3.27
C SER A 174 7.37 -15.99 2.78
N MET A 175 7.68 -16.30 1.51
CA MET A 175 7.42 -17.60 0.89
C MET A 175 8.22 -18.72 1.53
N ARG A 176 9.49 -18.48 1.90
CA ARG A 176 10.32 -19.46 2.61
C ARG A 176 9.74 -19.85 3.97
N GLN A 177 9.10 -18.90 4.65
CA GLN A 177 8.51 -19.11 5.98
C GLN A 177 7.05 -19.57 5.94
N HIS A 178 6.40 -19.49 4.78
CA HIS A 178 4.94 -19.61 4.64
C HIS A 178 4.17 -18.65 5.57
N MET A 179 4.79 -17.52 5.94
CA MET A 179 4.31 -16.64 6.99
C MET A 179 4.80 -15.19 6.81
N ALA A 180 3.88 -14.23 6.98
CA ALA A 180 4.17 -12.80 7.05
C ALA A 180 3.13 -12.05 7.90
N SER A 181 3.45 -10.84 8.39
CA SER A 181 2.43 -9.91 8.90
C SER A 181 1.82 -9.04 7.78
N CYS A 182 0.90 -8.13 8.13
CA CYS A 182 0.27 -7.20 7.19
C CYS A 182 1.27 -6.47 6.28
N THR A 183 2.44 -6.09 6.80
CA THR A 183 3.55 -5.53 6.02
C THR A 183 4.03 -6.49 4.91
N GLY A 184 4.51 -7.69 5.24
CA GLY A 184 5.00 -8.65 4.24
C GLY A 184 3.90 -9.13 3.27
N LEU A 185 2.67 -9.27 3.74
CA LEU A 185 1.53 -9.60 2.88
C LEU A 185 1.21 -8.48 1.88
N SER A 186 1.35 -7.21 2.30
CA SER A 186 1.18 -6.05 1.41
C SER A 186 2.30 -5.96 0.38
N VAL A 187 3.55 -6.26 0.77
CA VAL A 187 4.68 -6.36 -0.18
C VAL A 187 4.41 -7.43 -1.23
N LEU A 188 3.99 -8.64 -0.81
CA LEU A 188 3.63 -9.72 -1.74
C LEU A 188 2.56 -9.31 -2.75
N LEU A 189 1.51 -8.63 -2.30
CA LEU A 189 0.44 -8.18 -3.18
C LEU A 189 0.89 -7.08 -4.14
N VAL A 190 1.63 -6.07 -3.65
CA VAL A 190 2.20 -5.02 -4.50
C VAL A 190 3.07 -5.65 -5.60
N ASP A 191 3.99 -6.53 -5.24
CA ASP A 191 4.91 -7.15 -6.18
C ASP A 191 4.18 -8.05 -7.19
N ALA A 192 3.19 -8.83 -6.74
CA ALA A 192 2.40 -9.68 -7.63
C ALA A 192 1.62 -8.87 -8.67
N LEU A 193 1.06 -7.72 -8.27
CA LEU A 193 0.35 -6.81 -9.17
C LEU A 193 1.32 -6.15 -10.16
N ARG A 194 2.45 -5.63 -9.67
CA ARG A 194 3.48 -4.98 -10.48
C ARG A 194 4.10 -5.94 -11.50
N ALA A 195 4.22 -7.22 -11.17
CA ALA A 195 4.72 -8.25 -12.08
C ALA A 195 3.89 -8.37 -13.36
N VAL A 196 2.59 -8.08 -13.31
CA VAL A 196 1.70 -8.11 -14.49
C VAL A 196 1.25 -6.72 -14.96
N GLY A 197 2.02 -5.68 -14.61
CA GLY A 197 1.77 -4.32 -15.07
C GLY A 197 0.54 -3.64 -14.45
N VAL A 198 0.04 -4.12 -13.31
CA VAL A 198 -1.00 -3.44 -12.54
C VAL A 198 -0.32 -2.47 -11.57
N PRO A 199 -0.61 -1.15 -11.63
CA PRO A 199 0.04 -0.17 -10.76
C PRO A 199 -0.44 -0.30 -9.32
N ALA A 200 0.50 -0.49 -8.41
CA ALA A 200 0.22 -0.71 -7.00
C ALA A 200 1.31 -0.11 -6.09
N ARG A 201 0.92 0.24 -4.87
CA ARG A 201 1.82 0.76 -3.85
C ARG A 201 1.41 0.33 -2.45
N PHE A 202 2.38 0.31 -1.56
CA PHE A 202 2.19 0.07 -0.14
C PHE A 202 1.55 1.29 0.53
N ALA A 203 0.60 1.05 1.43
CA ALA A 203 0.01 2.08 2.27
C ALA A 203 -0.15 1.58 3.71
N GLY A 204 -0.29 2.50 4.65
CA GLY A 204 -0.44 2.14 6.05
C GLY A 204 -0.53 3.31 7.00
N THR A 205 -0.82 2.97 8.26
CA THR A 205 -0.70 3.87 9.41
C THR A 205 0.29 3.29 10.41
N ALA A 206 1.08 4.16 11.04
CA ALA A 206 2.02 3.77 12.09
C ALA A 206 1.29 3.40 13.40
N ALA A 207 0.15 4.04 13.66
CA ALA A 207 -0.73 3.73 14.76
C ALA A 207 -2.16 4.16 14.43
N TRP A 208 -3.14 3.30 14.65
CA TRP A 208 -4.55 3.72 14.65
C TRP A 208 -4.80 4.89 15.63
N HIS A 209 -5.87 5.62 15.41
CA HIS A 209 -6.27 6.78 16.22
C HIS A 209 -6.41 6.47 17.74
N ASP A 210 -6.58 5.20 18.10
CA ASP A 210 -6.72 4.68 19.46
C ASP A 210 -5.47 3.95 19.98
N ASN A 211 -4.34 4.06 19.27
CA ASN A 211 -3.04 3.46 19.62
C ASN A 211 -3.02 1.93 19.70
N ARG A 212 -4.00 1.22 19.12
CA ARG A 212 -4.05 -0.26 19.18
C ARG A 212 -2.99 -0.96 18.31
N GLY A 213 -2.23 -0.22 17.51
CA GLY A 213 -1.14 -0.75 16.68
C GLY A 213 -1.13 -0.15 15.27
N ASN A 214 -0.16 -0.58 14.45
CA ASN A 214 -0.07 -0.23 13.04
C ASN A 214 -0.97 -1.12 12.18
N HIS A 215 -1.12 -0.74 10.91
CA HIS A 215 -1.58 -1.64 9.86
C HIS A 215 -1.02 -1.23 8.51
N SER A 216 -0.92 -2.20 7.61
CA SER A 216 -0.43 -2.00 6.25
C SER A 216 -1.31 -2.74 5.26
N TRP A 217 -1.53 -2.13 4.10
CA TRP A 217 -2.34 -2.68 3.02
C TRP A 217 -1.81 -2.20 1.66
N THR A 218 -2.50 -2.57 0.59
CA THR A 218 -2.14 -2.19 -0.78
C THR A 218 -3.10 -1.18 -1.35
N GLU A 219 -2.57 -0.18 -2.03
CA GLU A 219 -3.35 0.68 -2.93
C GLU A 219 -3.07 0.30 -4.37
N VAL A 220 -4.13 0.27 -5.19
CA VAL A 220 -4.09 -0.05 -6.61
C VAL A 220 -4.68 1.09 -7.41
N TRP A 221 -3.99 1.50 -8.47
CA TRP A 221 -4.47 2.54 -9.37
C TRP A 221 -5.25 1.88 -10.51
N LEU A 222 -6.54 2.21 -10.61
CA LEU A 222 -7.43 1.70 -11.65
C LEU A 222 -8.08 2.91 -12.34
N ASP A 223 -7.84 3.04 -13.64
CA ASP A 223 -8.56 3.97 -14.53
C ASP A 223 -8.65 5.44 -14.04
N GLY A 224 -7.60 5.94 -13.39
CA GLY A 224 -7.55 7.32 -12.88
C GLY A 224 -7.64 7.45 -11.37
N GLU A 225 -8.06 6.41 -10.67
CA GLU A 225 -8.41 6.46 -9.25
C GLU A 225 -7.61 5.47 -8.41
N TRP A 226 -7.33 5.87 -7.15
CA TRP A 226 -6.68 5.01 -6.17
C TRP A 226 -7.72 4.28 -5.32
N HIS A 227 -7.67 2.95 -5.38
CA HIS A 227 -8.45 2.05 -4.55
C HIS A 227 -7.54 1.35 -3.53
N PHE A 228 -8.12 0.76 -2.49
CA PHE A 228 -7.39 -0.07 -1.54
C PHE A 228 -7.84 -1.53 -1.60
N ALA A 229 -6.95 -2.43 -1.21
CA ALA A 229 -7.18 -3.86 -1.14
C ALA A 229 -6.30 -4.52 -0.07
N GLU A 230 -6.80 -5.64 0.45
CA GLU A 230 -6.09 -6.55 1.35
C GLU A 230 -5.48 -7.73 0.60
N TYR A 231 -4.52 -8.41 1.23
CA TYR A 231 -3.95 -9.65 0.70
C TYR A 231 -4.99 -10.75 0.55
N TYR A 232 -5.86 -10.91 1.55
CA TYR A 232 -7.02 -11.77 1.46
C TYR A 232 -8.13 -11.02 0.73
N TYR A 233 -8.50 -11.51 -0.45
CA TYR A 233 -9.49 -10.84 -1.28
C TYR A 233 -10.86 -10.74 -0.60
N ALA A 234 -11.20 -9.55 -0.09
CA ALA A 234 -12.54 -9.21 0.40
C ALA A 234 -13.36 -8.43 -0.65
N GLY A 235 -12.69 -7.90 -1.67
CA GLY A 235 -13.27 -6.98 -2.66
C GLY A 235 -12.43 -5.71 -2.79
N LEU A 236 -12.63 -4.97 -3.87
CA LEU A 236 -11.98 -3.68 -4.07
C LEU A 236 -12.62 -2.63 -3.15
N ASN A 237 -11.81 -1.85 -2.44
CA ASN A 237 -12.27 -0.93 -1.39
C ASN A 237 -13.08 -1.64 -0.28
N GLU A 238 -12.92 -2.96 -0.10
CA GLU A 238 -13.56 -3.70 0.98
C GLU A 238 -12.51 -4.18 1.97
N ALA A 239 -12.50 -3.59 3.16
CA ALA A 239 -11.63 -3.99 4.25
C ALA A 239 -12.21 -3.56 5.60
N TRP A 240 -11.95 -4.38 6.62
CA TRP A 240 -12.37 -4.15 8.00
C TRP A 240 -11.84 -2.84 8.59
N PHE A 241 -10.70 -2.35 8.10
CA PHE A 241 -10.00 -1.20 8.67
C PHE A 241 -10.54 0.16 8.22
N LEU A 242 -11.43 0.22 7.22
CA LEU A 242 -11.84 1.49 6.60
C LEU A 242 -12.41 2.48 7.62
N ALA A 243 -13.23 2.00 8.56
CA ALA A 243 -13.83 2.85 9.60
C ALA A 243 -12.77 3.49 10.53
N ASP A 244 -11.65 2.80 10.78
CA ASP A 244 -10.57 3.30 11.61
C ASP A 244 -9.60 4.18 10.84
N ALA A 245 -9.34 3.85 9.57
CA ALA A 245 -8.64 4.74 8.64
C ALA A 245 -9.42 6.05 8.41
N GLY A 246 -10.75 6.01 8.48
CA GLY A 246 -11.63 7.17 8.42
C GLY A 246 -11.51 8.14 9.60
N LYS A 247 -10.85 7.72 10.68
CA LYS A 247 -10.57 8.54 11.87
C LYS A 247 -9.09 8.96 11.95
N ALA A 248 -8.34 8.82 10.85
CA ALA A 248 -6.96 9.26 10.79
C ALA A 248 -6.83 10.76 11.08
N SER A 249 -5.68 11.16 11.61
CA SER A 249 -5.35 12.56 11.91
C SER A 249 -4.32 13.06 10.90
N PRO A 250 -4.71 13.84 9.85
CA PRO A 250 -3.78 14.24 8.80
C PRO A 250 -2.55 15.02 9.30
N ASP A 251 -2.71 15.77 10.40
CA ASP A 251 -1.67 16.60 11.01
C ASP A 251 -0.80 15.85 12.03
N ASP A 252 -1.13 14.60 12.36
CA ASP A 252 -0.36 13.75 13.27
C ASP A 252 0.17 12.52 12.54
N ARG A 253 1.48 12.50 12.28
CA ARG A 253 2.16 11.44 11.53
C ARG A 253 1.97 10.04 12.11
N ALA A 254 1.85 9.94 13.43
CA ALA A 254 1.65 8.66 14.08
C ALA A 254 0.27 8.08 13.72
N HIS A 255 -0.72 8.96 13.51
CA HIS A 255 -2.12 8.62 13.28
C HIS A 255 -2.64 8.94 11.88
N ALA A 256 -1.76 9.40 10.99
CA ALA A 256 -2.04 9.65 9.58
C ALA A 256 -1.88 8.37 8.76
N VAL A 257 -2.53 8.36 7.59
CA VAL A 257 -2.34 7.33 6.58
C VAL A 257 -1.38 7.83 5.51
N TYR A 258 -0.38 7.03 5.21
CA TYR A 258 0.62 7.29 4.18
C TYR A 258 0.59 6.20 3.11
N ALA A 259 0.90 6.60 1.88
CA ALA A 259 1.17 5.66 0.78
C ALA A 259 2.55 5.95 0.19
N VAL A 260 3.33 4.90 -0.05
CA VAL A 260 4.72 5.03 -0.50
C VAL A 260 4.80 5.60 -1.91
N SER A 261 5.95 6.18 -2.23
CA SER A 261 6.30 6.65 -3.57
C SER A 261 7.76 6.32 -3.83
N PHE A 262 8.08 5.87 -5.04
CA PHE A 262 9.48 5.66 -5.42
C PHE A 262 10.21 6.99 -5.65
N ARG A 263 9.56 7.93 -6.34
CA ARG A 263 10.11 9.29 -6.47
C ARG A 263 9.97 10.08 -5.16
N PRO A 264 10.87 11.04 -4.90
CA PRO A 264 10.75 11.97 -3.79
C PRO A 264 9.44 12.76 -3.80
N THR A 265 8.84 12.88 -2.62
CA THR A 265 7.58 13.61 -2.40
C THR A 265 7.75 14.80 -1.45
N GLY A 266 8.90 14.89 -0.77
CA GLY A 266 9.13 15.83 0.33
C GLY A 266 8.65 15.31 1.70
N ASP A 267 8.06 14.12 1.77
CA ASP A 267 7.68 13.43 3.01
C ASP A 267 8.10 11.95 2.94
N TRP A 268 7.98 11.22 4.05
CA TRP A 268 8.43 9.82 4.17
C TRP A 268 7.38 8.93 4.83
N PHE A 269 7.45 7.63 4.54
CA PHE A 269 6.59 6.63 5.16
C PHE A 269 7.05 6.37 6.61
N PRO A 270 6.16 6.43 7.62
CA PRO A 270 6.53 6.16 9.01
C PRO A 270 6.69 4.65 9.25
N MET A 271 7.88 4.13 8.99
CA MET A 271 8.21 2.71 9.19
C MET A 271 8.37 2.39 10.68
N VAL A 272 7.41 1.67 11.24
CA VAL A 272 7.36 1.26 12.66
C VAL A 272 8.46 0.27 13.09
N TRP A 273 9.14 -0.37 12.12
CA TRP A 273 10.32 -1.21 12.39
C TRP A 273 11.65 -0.46 12.24
N SER A 274 11.62 0.79 11.76
CA SER A 274 12.79 1.61 11.46
C SER A 274 12.43 3.10 11.61
N GLU A 275 12.03 3.49 12.81
CA GLU A 275 11.37 4.78 13.09
C GLU A 275 12.23 6.02 12.74
N SER A 276 13.56 5.87 12.72
CA SER A 276 14.50 6.94 12.37
C SER A 276 14.75 7.07 10.86
N SER A 277 14.39 6.05 10.06
CA SER A 277 14.63 6.06 8.62
C SER A 277 13.72 7.05 7.90
N ARG A 278 14.26 7.69 6.87
CA ARG A 278 13.58 8.66 6.00
C ARG A 278 13.73 8.30 4.52
N GLU A 279 14.23 7.12 4.22
CA GLU A 279 14.61 6.71 2.86
C GLU A 279 13.40 6.36 1.98
N VAL A 280 12.31 5.87 2.57
CA VAL A 280 11.08 5.52 1.84
C VAL A 280 10.20 6.76 1.76
N HIS A 281 10.05 7.34 0.56
CA HIS A 281 9.19 8.50 0.34
C HIS A 281 7.71 8.12 0.42
N ALA A 282 6.86 9.09 0.79
CA ALA A 282 5.43 8.86 0.87
C ALA A 282 4.60 10.12 0.62
N VAL A 283 3.33 9.90 0.30
CA VAL A 283 2.28 10.93 0.29
C VAL A 283 1.33 10.68 1.45
N ASN A 284 0.94 11.74 2.16
CA ASN A 284 -0.15 11.67 3.14
C ASN A 284 -1.47 11.55 2.38
N VAL A 285 -2.19 10.45 2.60
CA VAL A 285 -3.46 10.12 1.93
C VAL A 285 -4.62 10.04 2.93
N SER A 286 -4.43 10.53 4.16
CA SER A 286 -5.42 10.47 5.25
C SER A 286 -6.78 11.01 4.81
N GLN A 287 -6.80 12.16 4.13
CA GLN A 287 -8.05 12.79 3.70
C GLN A 287 -8.89 11.88 2.81
N ARG A 288 -8.27 11.09 1.92
CA ARG A 288 -9.01 10.15 1.08
C ARG A 288 -9.71 9.07 1.89
N TYR A 289 -9.09 8.55 2.95
CA TYR A 289 -9.72 7.54 3.81
C TYR A 289 -10.83 8.14 4.69
N ILE A 290 -10.64 9.36 5.19
CA ILE A 290 -11.67 10.14 5.90
C ILE A 290 -12.90 10.30 5.00
N ASP A 291 -12.70 10.79 3.77
CA ASP A 291 -13.78 11.02 2.81
C ASP A 291 -14.48 9.73 2.39
N LEU A 292 -13.72 8.67 2.09
CA LEU A 292 -14.27 7.35 1.71
C LEU A 292 -15.10 6.74 2.84
N SER A 293 -14.61 6.77 4.07
CA SER A 293 -15.34 6.25 5.23
C SER A 293 -16.63 7.04 5.47
N ALA A 294 -16.58 8.37 5.42
CA ALA A 294 -17.75 9.23 5.61
C ALA A 294 -18.80 9.02 4.49
N SER A 295 -18.36 8.85 3.24
CA SER A 295 -19.24 8.55 2.11
C SER A 295 -19.92 7.20 2.30
N ARG A 296 -19.17 6.15 2.65
CA ARG A 296 -19.71 4.80 2.85
C ARG A 296 -20.73 4.78 4.00
N GLU A 297 -20.39 5.37 5.14
CA GLU A 297 -21.32 5.50 6.27
C GLU A 297 -22.61 6.20 5.84
N SER A 298 -22.48 7.33 5.14
CA SER A 298 -23.63 8.11 4.64
C SER A 298 -24.51 7.30 3.69
N GLU A 299 -23.92 6.50 2.80
CA GLU A 299 -24.66 5.62 1.88
C GLU A 299 -25.39 4.49 2.61
N GLN A 300 -24.71 3.81 3.53
CA GLN A 300 -25.27 2.72 4.35
C GLN A 300 -26.46 3.22 5.19
N VAL A 301 -26.33 4.41 5.79
CA VAL A 301 -27.41 5.06 6.54
C VAL A 301 -28.58 5.44 5.61
N LYS A 302 -28.31 6.03 4.45
CA LYS A 302 -29.36 6.41 3.46
C LYS A 302 -30.13 5.21 2.93
N GLN A 303 -29.43 4.10 2.67
CA GLN A 303 -30.05 2.85 2.21
C GLN A 303 -30.87 2.18 3.32
N GLY A 304 -30.61 2.53 4.59
CA GLY A 304 -31.30 1.95 5.73
C GLY A 304 -31.00 0.47 5.95
N THR A 305 -29.92 -0.05 5.36
CA THR A 305 -29.50 -1.46 5.44
C THR A 305 -28.71 -1.77 6.70
N HIS A 306 -28.15 -0.74 7.35
CA HIS A 306 -27.29 -0.89 8.53
C HIS A 306 -27.88 -0.21 9.78
N VAL A 307 -27.39 -0.62 10.94
CA VAL A 307 -27.77 -0.08 12.24
C VAL A 307 -26.56 0.04 13.17
N TRP A 308 -26.57 1.03 14.05
CA TRP A 308 -25.51 1.24 15.02
C TRP A 308 -25.57 0.22 16.15
N VAL A 309 -24.47 -0.49 16.33
CA VAL A 309 -24.23 -1.39 17.47
C VAL A 309 -23.11 -0.78 18.31
N SER A 310 -23.44 -0.44 19.55
CA SER A 310 -22.46 0.03 20.53
C SER A 310 -21.89 -1.14 21.32
N PHE A 311 -20.60 -1.14 21.58
CA PHE A 311 -19.93 -2.13 22.42
C PHE A 311 -19.26 -1.45 23.61
N ARG A 312 -19.53 -1.97 24.80
CA ARG A 312 -18.87 -1.54 26.05
C ARG A 312 -18.22 -2.74 26.69
N MET A 313 -17.10 -2.50 27.37
CA MET A 313 -16.42 -3.53 28.14
C MET A 313 -16.40 -3.12 29.60
N PHE A 314 -16.83 -4.04 30.44
CA PHE A 314 -16.88 -3.88 31.88
C PHE A 314 -16.06 -4.97 32.59
N ARG A 315 -15.76 -4.75 33.86
CA ARG A 315 -15.04 -5.73 34.68
C ARG A 315 -15.81 -7.05 34.76
N ASP A 316 -17.04 -7.00 35.24
CA ASP A 316 -17.95 -8.14 35.31
C ASP A 316 -19.43 -7.69 35.33
N ALA A 317 -20.38 -8.62 35.22
CA ALA A 317 -21.81 -8.29 35.13
C ALA A 317 -22.39 -7.54 36.36
N ARG A 318 -21.72 -7.59 37.51
CA ARG A 318 -22.12 -6.86 38.74
C ARG A 318 -21.52 -5.46 38.80
N HIS A 319 -20.48 -5.21 38.02
CA HIS A 319 -19.76 -3.94 37.90
C HIS A 319 -19.92 -3.47 36.46
N ALA A 320 -21.10 -2.97 36.10
CA ALA A 320 -21.45 -2.59 34.73
C ALA A 320 -22.28 -1.30 34.64
N ALA A 321 -22.15 -0.41 35.64
CA ALA A 321 -23.04 0.74 35.78
C ALA A 321 -22.33 2.09 35.66
N GLU A 322 -21.06 2.18 36.02
CA GLU A 322 -20.34 3.46 36.11
C GLU A 322 -18.99 3.44 35.38
N SER A 323 -18.41 4.62 35.13
CA SER A 323 -17.13 4.71 34.41
C SER A 323 -16.04 3.86 35.06
N GLY A 324 -15.95 3.86 36.40
CA GLY A 324 -14.94 3.09 37.15
C GLY A 324 -14.98 1.56 36.92
N ASP A 325 -16.09 1.05 36.37
CA ASP A 325 -16.26 -0.35 36.04
C ASP A 325 -15.72 -0.71 34.63
N ARG A 326 -15.49 0.29 33.78
CA ARG A 326 -15.11 0.06 32.38
C ARG A 326 -13.67 -0.44 32.25
N VAL A 327 -13.47 -1.27 31.25
CA VAL A 327 -12.16 -1.79 30.88
C VAL A 327 -11.85 -1.38 29.44
N ALA A 328 -10.65 -0.86 29.20
CA ALA A 328 -10.18 -0.63 27.84
C ALA A 328 -9.66 -1.94 27.24
N ALA A 329 -10.37 -2.48 26.25
CA ALA A 329 -10.06 -3.75 25.62
C ALA A 329 -10.20 -3.61 24.09
N ASN A 330 -9.38 -4.37 23.35
CA ASN A 330 -9.53 -4.49 21.91
C ASN A 330 -10.66 -5.48 21.61
N VAL A 331 -11.53 -5.12 20.67
CA VAL A 331 -12.68 -5.91 20.24
C VAL A 331 -12.70 -5.92 18.71
N ASP A 332 -12.81 -7.10 18.13
CA ASP A 332 -12.96 -7.33 16.69
C ASP A 332 -14.35 -7.90 16.38
N VAL A 333 -14.91 -7.54 15.22
CA VAL A 333 -16.25 -7.96 14.79
C VAL A 333 -16.14 -8.74 13.49
N PHE A 334 -16.70 -9.94 13.44
CA PHE A 334 -16.71 -10.82 12.28
C PHE A 334 -18.14 -11.09 11.81
N ASN A 335 -18.33 -11.17 10.49
CA ASN A 335 -19.59 -11.57 9.88
C ASN A 335 -19.72 -13.12 9.81
N ALA A 336 -20.82 -13.61 9.25
CA ALA A 336 -21.09 -15.05 9.12
C ALA A 336 -20.08 -15.82 8.24
N ASP A 337 -19.43 -15.13 7.29
CA ASP A 337 -18.39 -15.71 6.43
C ASP A 337 -17.02 -15.74 7.10
N GLY A 338 -16.92 -15.27 8.35
CA GLY A 338 -15.67 -15.18 9.10
C GLY A 338 -14.77 -14.02 8.66
N LEU A 339 -15.28 -13.10 7.84
CA LEU A 339 -14.57 -11.86 7.49
C LEU A 339 -14.71 -10.86 8.62
N GLN A 340 -13.60 -10.23 8.99
CA GLN A 340 -13.64 -9.09 9.90
C GLN A 340 -14.35 -7.93 9.19
N VAL A 341 -15.25 -7.25 9.90
CA VAL A 341 -16.05 -6.10 9.40
C VAL A 341 -15.92 -4.86 10.28
N GLY A 342 -15.20 -4.97 11.40
CA GLY A 342 -14.87 -3.86 12.25
C GLY A 342 -13.93 -4.27 13.38
N GLY A 343 -13.34 -3.28 14.05
CA GLY A 343 -12.57 -3.47 15.26
C GLY A 343 -12.38 -2.15 15.99
N GLY A 344 -11.95 -2.19 17.25
CA GLY A 344 -11.79 -0.99 18.05
C GLY A 344 -11.34 -1.25 19.47
N ARG A 345 -10.90 -0.18 20.14
CA ARG A 345 -10.63 -0.20 21.57
C ARG A 345 -11.78 0.44 22.36
N THR A 346 -12.31 -0.28 23.34
CA THR A 346 -13.34 0.27 24.24
C THR A 346 -12.75 1.32 25.17
N ALA A 347 -13.59 2.24 25.65
CA ALA A 347 -13.23 3.23 26.65
C ALA A 347 -12.96 2.57 28.01
N GLY A 348 -11.98 3.10 28.73
CA GLY A 348 -11.59 2.70 30.08
C GLY A 348 -12.21 3.56 31.19
N PRO A 349 -11.67 3.44 32.42
CA PRO A 349 -12.36 3.93 33.61
C PRO A 349 -12.36 5.45 33.79
N THR A 350 -11.49 6.17 33.08
CA THR A 350 -11.33 7.62 33.20
C THR A 350 -12.09 8.41 32.13
N GLN A 351 -12.67 7.73 31.14
CA GLN A 351 -13.39 8.36 30.05
C GLN A 351 -14.88 8.58 30.41
N ASP A 352 -15.60 9.37 29.61
CA ASP A 352 -17.06 9.62 29.77
C ASP A 352 -17.89 8.38 29.39
N MET A 353 -18.99 8.10 30.09
CA MET A 353 -19.83 6.91 29.81
C MET A 353 -20.47 6.89 28.42
N ASN A 354 -20.58 8.04 27.75
CA ASN A 354 -21.08 8.15 26.37
C ASN A 354 -19.99 7.90 25.32
N ASP A 355 -18.70 7.87 25.72
CA ASP A 355 -17.60 7.39 24.90
C ASP A 355 -17.70 5.86 24.79
N VAL A 356 -18.38 5.39 23.75
CA VAL A 356 -18.63 3.97 23.48
C VAL A 356 -18.10 3.61 22.11
N LEU A 357 -17.54 2.42 21.99
CA LEU A 357 -17.11 1.89 20.71
C LEU A 357 -18.37 1.59 19.88
N LYS A 358 -18.39 2.03 18.61
CA LYS A 358 -19.56 1.91 17.73
C LYS A 358 -19.19 1.26 16.41
N PHE A 359 -20.08 0.42 15.94
CA PHE A 359 -20.00 -0.25 14.65
C PHE A 359 -21.31 -0.02 13.89
N LEU A 360 -21.20 0.26 12.60
CA LEU A 360 -22.36 0.29 11.70
C LEU A 360 -22.44 -1.07 11.02
N LEU A 361 -23.39 -1.91 11.43
CA LEU A 361 -23.51 -3.31 11.00
C LEU A 361 -24.79 -3.53 10.20
N GLU A 362 -24.78 -4.47 9.26
CA GLU A 362 -25.97 -4.82 8.49
C GLU A 362 -27.07 -5.36 9.40
N LYS A 363 -28.30 -4.95 9.13
CA LYS A 363 -29.48 -5.41 9.85
C LYS A 363 -29.76 -6.87 9.51
N ASN A 364 -30.40 -7.57 10.46
CA ASN A 364 -30.90 -8.93 10.30
C ASN A 364 -29.79 -9.96 10.01
N HIS A 365 -28.61 -9.73 10.59
CA HIS A 365 -27.45 -10.61 10.49
C HIS A 365 -26.89 -10.95 11.86
N SER A 366 -26.22 -12.10 11.94
CA SER A 366 -25.43 -12.49 13.10
C SER A 366 -23.98 -12.06 12.94
N TYR A 367 -23.42 -11.56 14.03
CA TYR A 367 -22.01 -11.19 14.14
C TYR A 367 -21.34 -11.91 15.31
N LEU A 368 -20.03 -12.09 15.20
CA LEU A 368 -19.19 -12.62 16.25
C LEU A 368 -18.24 -11.50 16.74
N PHE A 369 -18.43 -11.08 17.98
CA PHE A 369 -17.52 -10.16 18.66
C PHE A 369 -16.44 -10.99 19.37
N ARG A 370 -15.17 -10.68 19.09
CA ARG A 370 -14.02 -11.36 19.69
C ARG A 370 -13.18 -10.38 20.48
N TYR A 371 -12.74 -10.79 21.66
CA TYR A 371 -11.79 -10.04 22.47
C TYR A 371 -10.99 -10.99 23.38
N THR A 372 -9.88 -10.53 23.92
CA THR A 372 -9.10 -11.26 24.93
C THR A 372 -9.47 -10.76 26.31
N ASN A 373 -9.74 -11.68 27.24
CA ASN A 373 -10.15 -11.34 28.61
C ASN A 373 -8.95 -11.18 29.57
N GLY A 374 -9.20 -10.88 30.83
CA GLY A 374 -8.16 -10.65 31.85
C GLY A 374 -7.26 -11.84 32.17
N ALA A 375 -7.66 -13.04 31.76
CA ALA A 375 -6.88 -14.26 31.89
C ALA A 375 -6.15 -14.64 30.59
N ASP A 376 -5.99 -13.69 29.66
CA ASP A 376 -5.37 -13.87 28.34
C ASP A 376 -6.04 -14.97 27.51
N ARG A 377 -7.35 -15.15 27.69
CA ARG A 377 -8.15 -16.14 26.96
C ARG A 377 -9.05 -15.44 25.93
N PRO A 378 -9.16 -15.99 24.71
CA PRO A 378 -10.10 -15.47 23.72
C PRO A 378 -11.53 -15.72 24.17
N VAL A 379 -12.38 -14.71 24.04
CA VAL A 379 -13.82 -14.76 24.26
C VAL A 379 -14.52 -14.44 22.95
N GLU A 380 -15.53 -15.23 22.63
CA GLU A 380 -16.37 -15.02 21.45
C GLU A 380 -17.83 -14.81 21.89
N MET A 381 -18.44 -13.76 21.38
CA MET A 381 -19.83 -13.41 21.67
C MET A 381 -20.62 -13.32 20.36
N LYS A 382 -21.57 -14.23 20.18
CA LYS A 382 -22.50 -14.18 19.07
C LYS A 382 -23.61 -13.17 19.37
N VAL A 383 -23.80 -12.20 18.47
CA VAL A 383 -24.79 -11.12 18.59
C VAL A 383 -25.67 -11.11 17.34
N GLU A 384 -26.99 -11.20 17.54
CA GLU A 384 -27.97 -11.05 16.48
C GLU A 384 -28.37 -9.57 16.36
N VAL A 385 -28.11 -8.97 15.21
CA VAL A 385 -28.37 -7.55 14.95
C VAL A 385 -29.73 -7.40 14.26
N GLY A 386 -30.67 -6.75 14.94
CA GLY A 386 -32.01 -6.46 14.41
C GLY A 386 -32.10 -5.11 13.68
N ASP A 387 -33.30 -4.55 13.60
CA ASP A 387 -33.53 -3.29 12.86
C ASP A 387 -33.25 -2.01 13.67
N ALA A 388 -33.15 -2.12 15.00
CA ALA A 388 -32.99 -1.00 15.92
C ALA A 388 -31.57 -0.94 16.52
N PRO A 389 -31.03 0.26 16.81
CA PRO A 389 -29.75 0.39 17.50
C PRO A 389 -29.73 -0.36 18.82
N MET A 390 -28.60 -0.98 19.12
CA MET A 390 -28.43 -1.78 20.33
C MET A 390 -27.06 -1.58 20.97
N THR A 391 -26.97 -1.96 22.24
CA THR A 391 -25.72 -1.97 23.00
C THR A 391 -25.41 -3.38 23.44
N VAL A 392 -24.15 -3.77 23.29
CA VAL A 392 -23.58 -5.05 23.68
C VAL A 392 -22.57 -4.78 24.79
N ASP A 393 -22.69 -5.52 25.89
CA ASP A 393 -21.75 -5.45 27.00
C ASP A 393 -20.91 -6.72 27.05
N GLY A 394 -19.60 -6.55 26.91
CA GLY A 394 -18.59 -7.58 27.18
C GLY A 394 -18.10 -7.50 28.62
N TYR A 395 -17.62 -8.64 29.13
CA TYR A 395 -17.06 -8.76 30.47
C TYR A 395 -15.62 -9.27 30.42
N TRP A 396 -14.76 -8.60 31.17
CA TRP A 396 -13.33 -8.83 31.19
C TRP A 396 -12.91 -10.02 32.07
N GLU A 397 -13.65 -10.31 33.14
CA GLU A 397 -13.36 -11.40 34.09
C GLU A 397 -13.94 -12.76 33.71
#